data_AF-A0AAW3WTQ3-F1
#
_entry.id   AF-A0AAW3WTQ3-F1
#
_cell.length_a   1.000
_cell.length_b   1.000
_cell.length_c   1.000
_cell.angle_alpha   90.00
_cell.angle_beta   90.00
_cell.angle_gamma   90.00
#
_symmetry.space_group_name_H-M   'P 1'
#
loop_
_entity.id
_entity.type
_entity.pdbx_description
1 polymer ?
#
loop_
_entity_poly.entity_id
_entity_poly.type
_entity_poly.pdbx_seq_one_letter_code
_entity_poly.pdbx_strand_id
1 'polypeptide(L)' 'MMHCPLCGHTAHTRSSRYLTEKTKERYHQCRNVDCSCTFATHETVARLIVKPQLVSEADSAVS' A
#
# COMPACT_ATOMS: atom_id res chain seq x y z
N MET A 1 -1.77 4.48 7.67
CA MET A 1 -1.91 4.13 9.09
C MET A 1 -3.22 3.40 9.22
N MET A 2 -3.23 2.19 9.77
CA MET A 2 -4.46 1.43 10.01
C MET A 2 -4.86 1.55 11.49
N HIS A 3 -6.15 1.48 11.80
CA HIS A 3 -6.61 1.32 13.18
C HIS A 3 -6.54 -0.16 13.57
N CYS A 4 -6.07 -0.47 14.79
CA CYS A 4 -6.04 -1.85 15.29
C CYS A 4 -7.50 -2.36 15.34
N PRO A 5 -7.77 -3.53 14.73
CA PRO A 5 -9.12 -4.07 14.65
C PRO A 5 -9.69 -4.48 16.01
N LEU A 6 -8.84 -4.62 17.04
CA LEU A 6 -9.28 -5.02 18.39
C LEU A 6 -9.65 -3.85 19.28
N CYS A 7 -8.89 -2.74 19.22
CA CYS A 7 -9.01 -1.65 20.19
C CYS A 7 -9.15 -0.25 19.58
N GLY A 8 -9.20 -0.14 18.24
CA GLY A 8 -9.36 1.13 17.51
C GLY A 8 -8.15 2.07 17.53
N HIS A 9 -7.16 1.80 18.39
CA HIS A 9 -5.94 2.61 18.47
C HIS A 9 -5.13 2.54 17.19
N THR A 10 -4.34 3.58 16.98
CA THR A 10 -3.49 3.70 15.81
C THR A 10 -2.42 2.60 15.77
N ALA A 11 -2.23 1.99 14.59
CA ALA A 11 -1.26 0.91 14.35
C ALA A 11 -0.29 1.27 13.22
N HIS A 12 1.01 1.11 13.49
CA HIS A 12 2.08 1.44 12.53
C HIS A 12 2.50 0.24 11.70
N THR A 13 2.71 0.47 10.41
CA THR A 13 3.38 -0.48 9.54
C THR A 13 4.80 -0.75 10.03
N ARG A 14 5.15 -2.02 10.24
CA ARG A 14 6.50 -2.48 10.59
C ARG A 14 7.27 -2.98 9.39
N SER A 15 6.59 -3.71 8.51
CA SER A 15 7.17 -4.24 7.28
C SER A 15 6.08 -4.44 6.24
N SER A 16 6.49 -4.67 5.00
CA SER A 16 5.58 -4.96 3.90
C SER A 16 6.24 -5.84 2.87
N ARG A 17 5.44 -6.63 2.17
CA ARG A 17 5.89 -7.42 1.01
C ARG A 17 4.86 -7.33 -0.11
N TYR A 18 5.32 -7.43 -1.35
CA TYR A 18 4.43 -7.60 -2.49
C TYR A 18 4.07 -9.08 -2.60
N LEU A 19 2.77 -9.37 -2.67
CA LEU A 19 2.27 -10.71 -2.98
C LEU A 19 2.09 -10.87 -4.50
N THR A 20 1.69 -9.79 -5.16
CA THR A 20 1.60 -9.67 -6.62
C THR A 20 2.02 -8.25 -7.02
N GLU A 21 2.14 -7.96 -8.31
CA GLU A 21 2.43 -6.60 -8.80
C GLU A 21 1.42 -5.54 -8.33
N LYS A 22 0.17 -5.96 -8.05
CA LYS A 22 -0.93 -5.05 -7.68
C LYS A 22 -1.30 -5.11 -6.21
N THR A 23 -0.84 -6.12 -5.46
CA THR A 23 -1.25 -6.34 -4.07
C THR A 23 -0.05 -6.37 -3.13
N LYS A 24 -0.10 -5.50 -2.13
CA LYS A 24 0.91 -5.35 -1.09
C LYS A 24 0.34 -5.77 0.26
N GLU A 25 0.99 -6.74 0.90
CA GLU A 25 0.73 -7.08 2.29
C GLU A 25 1.55 -6.16 3.21
N ARG A 26 0.91 -5.63 4.25
CA ARG A 26 1.56 -4.80 5.27
C ARG A 26 1.28 -5.37 6.64
N TYR A 27 2.33 -5.49 7.45
CA TYR A 27 2.24 -5.91 8.84
C TYR A 27 2.21 -4.68 9.73
N HIS A 28 1.22 -4.60 10.60
CA HIS A 28 1.01 -3.48 11.52
C HIS A 28 1.11 -3.94 12.96
N GLN A 29 1.63 -3.06 13.82
CA GLN A 29 1.60 -3.23 15.26
C GLN A 29 0.85 -2.07 15.90
N CYS A 30 -0.11 -2.40 16.77
CA CYS A 30 -0.83 -1.41 17.56
C CYS A 30 0.14 -0.63 18.46
N ARG A 31 -0.04 0.70 18.56
CA ARG A 31 0.73 1.52 19.52
C ARG A 31 0.27 1.37 20.96
N ASN A 32 -0.97 0.94 21.19
CA ASN A 32 -1.42 0.69 22.54
C ASN A 32 -0.67 -0.53 23.09
N VAL A 33 0.21 -0.30 24.08
CA VAL A 33 1.07 -1.32 24.67
C VAL A 33 0.25 -2.44 25.31
N ASP A 34 -0.89 -2.11 25.90
CA ASP A 34 -1.79 -3.10 26.52
C ASP A 34 -2.43 -4.01 25.47
N CYS A 35 -2.66 -3.49 24.27
CA CYS A 35 -3.22 -4.28 23.17
C CYS A 35 -2.15 -5.06 22.43
N SER A 36 -1.03 -4.39 22.09
CA SER A 36 0.13 -4.90 21.32
C SER A 36 -0.20 -5.72 20.06
N CYS A 37 -1.45 -5.65 19.58
CA CYS A 37 -1.98 -6.45 18.48
C CYS A 37 -1.08 -6.31 17.25
N THR A 38 -0.67 -7.44 16.68
CA THR A 38 0.05 -7.47 15.41
C THR A 38 -0.83 -8.14 14.37
N PHE A 39 -1.04 -7.47 13.24
CA PHE A 39 -1.97 -7.93 12.21
C PHE A 39 -1.49 -7.55 10.81
N ALA A 40 -1.96 -8.29 9.81
CA ALA A 40 -1.64 -8.04 8.41
C ALA A 40 -2.85 -7.43 7.67
N THR A 41 -2.58 -6.57 6.69
CA THR A 41 -3.59 -6.04 5.77
C THR A 41 -3.11 -6.16 4.33
N HIS A 42 -4.02 -6.40 3.40
CA HIS A 42 -3.75 -6.33 1.96
C HIS A 42 -4.24 -5.01 1.39
N GLU A 43 -3.34 -4.27 0.74
CA GLU A 43 -3.69 -3.13 -0.10
C GLU A 43 -3.53 -3.52 -1.56
N THR A 44 -4.61 -3.42 -2.33
CA THR A 44 -4.63 -3.77 -3.75
C THR A 44 -4.99 -2.56 -4.60
N VAL A 45 -4.23 -2.31 -5.67
CA VAL A 45 -4.60 -1.33 -6.69
C VAL A 45 -5.81 -1.86 -7.47
N ALA A 46 -7.00 -1.35 -7.12
CA ALA A 46 -8.25 -1.79 -7.74
C ALA A 46 -8.39 -1.32 -9.19
N ARG A 47 -8.16 -0.02 -9.44
CA ARG A 47 -8.19 0.57 -10.79
C ARG A 47 -7.41 1.88 -10.81
N LEU A 48 -6.88 2.23 -11.98
CA LEU A 48 -6.35 3.57 -12.24
C LEU A 48 -7.52 4.50 -12.53
N ILE A 49 -7.58 5.65 -11.84
CA ILE A 49 -8.60 6.68 -12.13
C ILE A 49 -8.21 7.46 -13.39
N VAL A 50 -6.92 7.75 -13.55
CA VAL A 50 -6.32 8.35 -14.75
C VAL A 50 -4.98 7.67 -14.98
N LYS A 51 -4.64 7.37 -16.24
CA LYS A 51 -3.30 6.95 -16.64
C LYS A 51 -2.64 8.12 -17.37
N PRO A 52 -1.45 8.61 -16.94
CA PRO A 52 -0.76 9.64 -17.68
C PRO A 52 -0.44 9.15 -19.09
N GLN A 53 -0.51 10.04 -20.08
CA GLN A 53 -0.01 9.73 -21.42
C GLN A 53 1.50 9.54 -21.31
N LEU A 54 1.96 8.32 -21.60
CA LEU A 54 3.38 8.06 -21.80
C LEU A 54 3.74 8.76 -23.12
N VAL A 55 4.44 9.89 -23.04
CA VAL A 55 5.04 10.50 -24.23
C VAL A 55 6.04 9.46 -24.74
N SER A 56 5.73 8.79 -25.84
CA SER A 56 6.70 7.95 -26.52
C SER A 56 7.80 8.86 -27.05
N GLU A 57 9.05 8.61 -26.67
CA GLU A 57 10.23 9.17 -27.31
C GLU A 57 10.30 8.63 -28.76
N ALA A 58 9.45 9.16 -29.63
CA ALA A 58 9.36 8.82 -31.04
C ALA A 58 9.06 10.04 -31.92
N ASP A 59 9.35 11.26 -31.42
CA ASP A 59 9.31 12.51 -32.18
C ASP A 59 10.71 13.07 -32.45
N SER A 60 11.62 12.22 -32.94
CA SER A 60 12.89 12.64 -33.52
C SER A 60 13.14 11.98 -34.89
N ALA A 61 12.10 11.98 -35.71
CA ALA A 61 12.20 11.80 -37.16
C ALA A 61 11.18 12.69 -37.89
N VAL A 62 11.31 14.01 -37.75
CA VAL A 62 10.80 14.93 -38.79
C VAL A 62 11.89 15.01 -39.85
N SER A 63 11.52 14.54 -41.04
CA SER A 63 12.27 14.54 -42.30
C SER A 63 12.61 15.94 -42.80
#